data_AF-A0A2V8MAS1-F1
#
_entry.id   AF-A0A2V8MAS1-F1
#
_cell.length_a   1.000
_cell.length_b   1.000
_cell.length_c   1.000
_cell.angle_alpha   90.00
_cell.angle_beta   90.00
_cell.angle_gamma   90.00
#
_symmetry.space_group_name_H-M   'P 1'
#
loop_
_entity.id
_entity.type
_entity.pdbx_description
1 polymer ?
#
loop_
_entity_poly.entity_id
_entity_poly.type
_entity_poly.pdbx_seq_one_letter_code
_entity_poly.pdbx_strand_id
1 'polypeptide(L)'
;MHPGHLRTFCVSLLAVVGILHSFCADAQTVSATYTGRFRVDRVRNLGDGATQMAWGPEGRLYIRLLNAGVDSYAYDKATGTLSDLKHAVTGFPGIGLTFHQNHMYLTTLDGNIVKLNDQNGNGIWGEPGELNVRIVTHIPAGDHNPDQLLVQGKTLYVGIGLRTTNGYSGELTGSTIDDFGGQGFSYGGQGNTWGDSAYNGTISWIQDLNAVTDTEGSANAYADPTLTRYLVQQDDSPYKVTSTNKLIVHSAGARNPYGICFDLYQ
;
A
#
# COMPACT_ATOMS: atom_id res chain seq x y z
N MET A 1 52.31 43.35 21.19
CA MET A 1 51.01 43.87 20.69
C MET A 1 50.44 42.83 19.74
N HIS A 2 49.20 42.41 20.01
CA HIS A 2 48.32 41.46 19.33
C HIS A 2 48.80 40.05 18.94
N PRO A 3 48.43 39.03 19.74
CA PRO A 3 48.27 37.66 19.24
C PRO A 3 46.95 37.54 18.44
N GLY A 4 47.02 36.98 17.23
CA GLY A 4 45.87 36.71 16.38
C GLY A 4 45.11 35.47 16.85
N HIS A 5 43.81 35.64 17.07
CA HIS A 5 42.88 34.64 17.58
C HIS A 5 42.71 33.43 16.64
N LEU A 6 43.03 32.23 17.14
CA LEU A 6 42.39 30.99 16.68
C LEU A 6 40.89 31.07 17.01
N ARG A 7 40.04 31.03 15.99
CA ARG A 7 38.60 30.81 16.18
C ARG A 7 38.36 29.31 16.32
N THR A 8 38.20 28.87 17.57
CA THR A 8 37.55 27.60 17.93
C THR A 8 36.12 27.65 17.42
N PHE A 9 35.77 26.85 16.41
CA PHE A 9 34.37 26.54 16.12
C PHE A 9 33.89 25.54 17.18
N CYS A 10 33.10 26.02 18.13
CA CYS A 10 32.18 25.16 18.88
C CYS A 10 31.16 24.61 17.88
N VAL A 11 31.32 23.35 17.48
CA VAL A 11 30.21 22.58 16.92
C VAL A 11 29.33 22.23 18.11
N SER A 12 28.24 22.97 18.27
CA SER A 12 27.12 22.58 19.12
C SER A 12 26.57 21.28 18.55
N LEU A 13 26.92 20.15 19.18
CA LEU A 13 26.24 18.89 18.97
C LEU A 13 24.81 19.07 19.49
N LEU A 14 23.87 19.48 18.62
CA LEU A 14 22.46 19.33 18.92
C LEU A 14 22.19 17.83 18.99
N ALA A 15 22.20 17.30 20.21
CA ALA A 15 21.58 16.03 20.51
C ALA A 15 20.10 16.19 20.15
N VAL A 16 19.71 15.71 18.98
CA VAL A 16 18.32 15.39 18.69
C VAL A 16 17.98 14.24 19.63
N VAL A 17 17.44 14.59 20.79
CA VAL A 17 16.72 13.67 21.65
C VAL A 17 15.52 13.24 20.82
N GLY A 18 15.69 12.16 20.05
CA GLY A 18 14.60 11.45 19.42
C GLY A 18 13.66 11.06 20.56
N ILE A 19 12.51 11.74 20.61
CA ILE A 19 11.45 11.37 21.53
C ILE A 19 10.91 10.05 20.98
N LEU A 20 11.50 8.95 21.44
CA LEU A 20 10.88 7.63 21.45
C LEU A 20 9.67 7.75 22.37
N HIS A 21 8.56 8.27 21.83
CA HIS A 21 7.25 8.02 22.42
C HIS A 21 7.01 6.52 22.26
N SER A 22 7.39 5.76 23.28
CA SER A 22 6.75 4.49 23.55
C SER A 22 5.28 4.81 23.77
N PHE A 23 4.47 4.75 22.72
CA PHE A 23 3.02 4.71 22.86
C PHE A 23 2.69 3.42 23.60
N CYS A 24 2.63 3.49 24.93
CA CYS A 24 1.85 2.53 25.69
C CYS A 24 0.40 2.82 25.31
N ALA A 25 -0.10 2.11 24.29
CA ALA A 25 -1.52 2.12 24.00
C ALA A 25 -2.20 1.62 25.28
N ASP A 26 -2.98 2.50 25.93
CA ASP A 26 -3.82 2.12 27.04
C ASP A 26 -4.73 0.95 26.64
N ALA A 27 -5.11 0.12 27.61
CA ALA A 27 -6.10 -0.92 27.36
C ALA A 27 -7.36 -0.26 26.80
N GLN A 28 -7.78 -0.68 25.60
CA GLN A 28 -8.99 -0.15 25.00
C GLN A 28 -10.18 -0.45 25.92
N THR A 29 -10.86 0.60 26.36
CA THR A 29 -12.03 0.47 27.24
C THR A 29 -13.24 0.14 26.39
N VAL A 30 -13.73 -1.09 26.50
CA VAL A 30 -15.03 -1.47 25.94
C VAL A 30 -16.11 -0.81 26.80
N SER A 31 -16.99 -0.03 26.16
CA SER A 31 -18.13 0.58 26.85
C SER A 31 -18.89 -0.46 27.70
N ALA A 32 -19.33 -0.04 28.89
CA ALA A 32 -20.02 -0.90 29.88
C ALA A 32 -21.21 -1.67 29.28
N THR A 33 -21.86 -1.11 28.26
CA THR A 33 -22.97 -1.74 27.54
C THR A 33 -22.57 -3.01 26.79
N TYR A 34 -21.29 -3.18 26.43
CA TYR A 34 -20.80 -4.28 25.59
C TYR A 34 -19.84 -5.23 26.31
N THR A 35 -19.50 -5.00 27.58
CA THR A 35 -18.42 -5.72 28.30
C THR A 35 -18.69 -7.23 28.48
N GLY A 36 -19.94 -7.68 28.30
CA GLY A 36 -20.31 -9.11 28.27
C GLY A 36 -20.51 -9.70 26.87
N ARG A 37 -20.33 -8.90 25.81
CA ARG A 37 -20.55 -9.29 24.40
C ARG A 37 -19.31 -9.10 23.54
N PHE A 38 -18.41 -8.23 23.95
CA PHE A 38 -17.22 -7.87 23.23
C PHE A 38 -16.05 -7.69 24.20
N ARG A 39 -14.90 -8.19 23.80
CA ARG A 39 -13.64 -8.13 24.55
C ARG A 39 -12.55 -7.74 23.56
N VAL A 40 -11.66 -6.85 23.98
CA VAL A 40 -10.46 -6.50 23.23
C VAL A 40 -9.27 -7.04 23.99
N ASP A 41 -8.53 -7.92 23.34
CA ASP A 41 -7.30 -8.48 23.89
C ASP A 41 -6.11 -8.00 23.10
N ARG A 42 -5.03 -7.67 23.82
CA ARG A 42 -3.72 -7.56 23.20
C ARG A 42 -3.18 -8.96 22.98
N VAL A 43 -3.14 -9.38 21.72
CA VAL A 43 -2.60 -10.69 21.36
C VAL A 43 -1.08 -10.62 21.14
N ARG A 44 -0.56 -9.52 20.58
CA ARG A 44 0.88 -9.32 20.35
C ARG A 44 1.23 -7.84 20.16
N ASN A 45 2.48 -7.46 20.45
CA ASN A 45 3.06 -6.21 19.97
C ASN A 45 3.78 -6.48 18.64
N LEU A 46 3.41 -5.75 17.59
CA LEU A 46 4.07 -5.81 16.30
C LEU A 46 5.17 -4.75 16.26
N GLY A 47 6.34 -5.11 15.72
CA GLY A 47 7.52 -4.23 15.71
C GLY A 47 7.52 -3.16 14.61
N ASP A 48 6.63 -3.29 13.64
CA ASP A 48 6.42 -2.37 12.52
C ASP A 48 4.91 -2.12 12.37
N GLY A 49 4.54 -1.02 11.72
CA GLY A 49 3.14 -0.61 11.56
C GLY A 49 2.35 -1.64 10.76
N ALA A 50 1.40 -2.33 11.42
CA ALA A 50 0.48 -3.22 10.73
C ALA A 50 -0.50 -2.41 9.86
N THR A 51 -0.61 -2.79 8.60
CA THR A 51 -1.38 -2.04 7.60
C THR A 51 -2.63 -2.79 7.12
N GLN A 52 -2.53 -4.12 6.99
CA GLN A 52 -3.67 -4.98 6.64
C GLN A 52 -3.48 -6.38 7.24
N MET A 53 -4.59 -7.07 7.54
CA MET A 53 -4.59 -8.47 7.93
C MET A 53 -5.49 -9.29 6.99
N ALA A 54 -5.09 -10.51 6.68
CA ALA A 54 -5.86 -11.43 5.85
C ALA A 54 -5.66 -12.88 6.30
N TRP A 55 -6.69 -13.72 6.15
CA TRP A 55 -6.54 -15.16 6.30
C TRP A 55 -6.02 -15.75 4.99
N GLY A 56 -4.91 -16.47 5.05
CA GLY A 56 -4.35 -17.17 3.90
C GLY A 56 -5.05 -18.50 3.62
N PRO A 57 -4.77 -19.11 2.45
CA PRO A 57 -5.42 -20.35 2.01
C PRO A 57 -5.18 -21.54 2.95
N GLU A 58 -4.08 -21.55 3.70
CA GLU A 58 -3.70 -22.57 4.66
C GLU A 58 -4.16 -22.27 6.09
N GLY A 59 -5.03 -21.27 6.26
CA GLY A 59 -5.71 -20.97 7.52
C GLY A 59 -4.87 -20.18 8.53
N ARG A 60 -3.71 -19.65 8.11
CA ARG A 60 -2.88 -18.76 8.93
C ARG A 60 -3.35 -17.31 8.81
N LEU A 61 -3.12 -16.54 9.87
CA LEU A 61 -3.31 -15.10 9.86
C LEU A 61 -2.05 -14.45 9.28
N TYR A 62 -2.20 -13.71 8.20
CA TYR A 62 -1.14 -12.90 7.63
C TYR A 62 -1.34 -11.44 8.00
N ILE A 63 -0.25 -10.77 8.36
CA ILE A 63 -0.22 -9.37 8.76
C ILE A 63 0.78 -8.66 7.87
N ARG A 64 0.27 -7.73 7.06
CA ARG A 64 1.09 -6.81 6.27
C ARG A 64 1.72 -5.80 7.22
N LEU A 65 3.04 -5.66 7.12
CA LEU A 65 3.83 -4.70 7.86
C LEU A 65 4.37 -3.66 6.88
N LEU A 66 4.23 -2.38 7.23
CA LEU A 66 4.47 -1.26 6.33
C LEU A 66 5.83 -1.33 5.61
N ASN A 67 6.90 -1.72 6.32
CA ASN A 67 8.27 -1.75 5.81
C ASN A 67 8.88 -3.16 5.82
N ALA A 68 8.42 -4.03 6.72
CA ALA A 68 9.06 -5.34 6.94
C ALA A 68 8.58 -6.45 6.00
N GLY A 69 7.44 -6.28 5.33
CA GLY A 69 6.87 -7.30 4.44
C GLY A 69 5.59 -7.89 4.99
N VAL A 70 5.56 -9.22 5.17
CA VAL A 70 4.38 -9.94 5.69
C VAL A 70 4.83 -10.96 6.72
N ASP A 71 4.26 -10.88 7.92
CA ASP A 71 4.35 -11.94 8.91
C ASP A 71 3.13 -12.86 8.81
N SER A 72 3.30 -14.16 9.08
CA SER A 72 2.19 -15.10 9.23
C SER A 72 2.24 -15.85 10.55
N TYR A 73 1.06 -16.18 11.08
CA TYR A 73 0.89 -16.81 12.38
C TYR A 73 -0.14 -17.93 12.31
N ALA A 74 0.11 -19.01 13.04
CA ALA A 74 -0.94 -19.97 13.38
C ALA A 74 -1.86 -19.32 14.41
N TYR A 75 -3.17 -19.33 14.15
CA TYR A 75 -4.19 -18.85 15.09
C TYR A 75 -4.96 -20.01 15.71
N ASP A 76 -4.93 -20.06 17.03
CA ASP A 76 -5.74 -20.99 17.80
C ASP A 76 -7.08 -20.34 18.16
N LYS A 77 -8.16 -20.80 17.51
CA LYS A 77 -9.52 -20.30 17.76
C LYS A 77 -10.04 -20.58 19.16
N ALA A 78 -9.56 -21.64 19.82
CA ALA A 78 -10.02 -22.02 21.15
C ALA A 78 -9.42 -21.11 22.23
N THR A 79 -8.15 -20.71 22.06
CA THR A 79 -7.43 -19.88 23.03
C THR A 79 -7.34 -18.41 22.62
N GLY A 80 -7.60 -18.07 21.35
CA GLY A 80 -7.43 -16.74 20.80
C GLY A 80 -5.97 -16.31 20.65
N THR A 81 -5.03 -17.26 20.63
CA THR A 81 -3.59 -16.98 20.63
C THR A 81 -2.95 -17.10 19.25
N LEU A 82 -1.86 -16.35 19.03
CA LEU A 82 -1.02 -16.42 17.83
C LEU A 82 0.29 -17.12 18.15
N SER A 83 0.71 -18.05 17.30
CA SER A 83 1.93 -18.84 17.46
C SER A 83 2.62 -19.08 16.11
N ASP A 84 3.76 -19.79 16.13
CA ASP A 84 4.49 -20.21 14.92
C ASP A 84 4.76 -19.03 13.96
N LEU A 85 5.41 -17.96 14.42
CA LEU A 85 5.73 -16.81 13.57
C LEU A 85 6.57 -17.24 12.36
N LYS A 86 6.16 -16.82 11.16
CA LYS A 86 6.97 -16.87 9.94
C LYS A 86 7.06 -15.49 9.31
N HIS A 87 8.23 -15.11 8.82
CA HIS A 87 8.41 -13.96 7.94
C HIS A 87 8.04 -14.38 6.51
N ALA A 88 6.74 -14.48 6.25
CA ALA A 88 6.18 -15.03 5.02
C ALA A 88 6.65 -14.29 3.76
N VAL A 89 6.88 -12.98 3.86
CA VAL A 89 7.51 -12.18 2.80
C VAL A 89 8.46 -11.21 3.48
N THR A 90 9.67 -11.06 2.94
CA THR A 90 10.62 -10.04 3.37
C THR A 90 10.74 -8.94 2.32
N GLY A 91 10.74 -7.67 2.75
CA GLY A 91 10.80 -6.52 1.85
C GLY A 91 9.43 -6.08 1.32
N PHE A 92 9.41 -5.42 0.15
CA PHE A 92 8.23 -4.77 -0.42
C PHE A 92 7.52 -3.84 0.58
N PRO A 93 8.05 -2.64 0.87
CA PRO A 93 7.29 -1.66 1.64
C PRO A 93 5.91 -1.43 0.99
N GLY A 94 4.82 -1.43 1.76
CA GLY A 94 3.46 -1.33 1.22
C GLY A 94 2.35 -1.54 2.25
N ILE A 95 1.10 -1.43 1.79
CA ILE A 95 -0.08 -1.35 2.67
C ILE A 95 -0.99 -2.57 2.51
N GLY A 96 -1.23 -2.99 1.27
CA GLY A 96 -2.22 -3.99 0.91
C GLY A 96 -1.69 -5.41 0.87
N LEU A 97 -2.56 -6.36 1.22
CA LEU A 97 -2.37 -7.81 1.16
C LEU A 97 -3.71 -8.49 0.89
N THR A 98 -3.76 -9.43 -0.06
CA THR A 98 -4.88 -10.34 -0.26
C THR A 98 -4.42 -11.67 -0.86
N PHE A 99 -5.33 -12.63 -0.94
CA PHE A 99 -5.10 -13.93 -1.58
C PHE A 99 -6.11 -14.18 -2.70
N HIS A 100 -5.68 -14.92 -3.72
CA HIS A 100 -6.57 -15.54 -4.70
C HIS A 100 -5.97 -16.87 -5.14
N GLN A 101 -6.70 -17.97 -4.93
CA GLN A 101 -6.18 -19.33 -5.10
C GLN A 101 -4.87 -19.51 -4.29
N ASN A 102 -3.83 -20.06 -4.92
CA ASN A 102 -2.53 -20.30 -4.31
C ASN A 102 -1.56 -19.12 -4.53
N HIS A 103 -2.08 -17.91 -4.64
CA HIS A 103 -1.28 -16.70 -4.86
C HIS A 103 -1.58 -15.64 -3.80
N MET A 104 -0.51 -14.98 -3.35
CA MET A 104 -0.55 -13.77 -2.54
C MET A 104 -0.37 -12.55 -3.44
N TYR A 105 -1.13 -11.49 -3.16
CA TYR A 105 -1.02 -10.21 -3.85
C TYR A 105 -0.72 -9.11 -2.86
N LEU A 106 0.27 -8.26 -3.19
CA LEU A 106 0.73 -7.16 -2.34
C LEU A 106 0.71 -5.86 -3.13
N THR A 107 0.27 -4.76 -2.52
CA THR A 107 0.64 -3.41 -3.02
C THR A 107 1.99 -2.99 -2.46
N THR A 108 2.67 -2.13 -3.21
CA THR A 108 3.96 -1.56 -2.81
C THR A 108 3.92 -0.03 -2.84
N LEU A 109 4.71 0.63 -1.98
CA LEU A 109 4.80 2.09 -1.92
C LEU A 109 5.43 2.70 -3.17
N ASP A 110 6.17 1.92 -3.97
CA ASP A 110 6.72 2.34 -5.26
C ASP A 110 5.76 2.11 -6.45
N GLY A 111 4.48 1.81 -6.17
CA GLY A 111 3.43 1.84 -7.19
C GLY A 111 3.27 0.54 -7.96
N ASN A 112 3.37 -0.62 -7.31
CA ASN A 112 3.21 -1.92 -7.95
C ASN A 112 2.14 -2.78 -7.26
N ILE A 113 1.62 -3.76 -8.01
CA ILE A 113 0.93 -4.93 -7.44
C ILE A 113 1.78 -6.16 -7.76
N VAL A 114 2.27 -6.81 -6.71
CA VAL A 114 3.12 -8.00 -6.79
C VAL A 114 2.25 -9.23 -6.61
N LYS A 115 2.46 -10.25 -7.45
CA LYS A 115 1.90 -11.59 -7.35
C LYS A 115 3.00 -12.56 -6.94
N LEU A 116 2.78 -13.27 -5.84
CA LEU A 116 3.69 -14.27 -5.27
C LEU A 116 3.00 -15.63 -5.22
N ASN A 117 3.75 -16.73 -5.28
CA ASN A 117 3.28 -18.05 -4.86
C ASN A 117 4.16 -18.63 -3.75
N ASP A 118 3.69 -19.69 -3.11
CA ASP A 118 4.42 -20.55 -2.18
C ASP A 118 4.31 -21.97 -2.75
N GLN A 119 5.19 -22.28 -3.71
CA GLN A 119 5.12 -23.53 -4.48
C GLN A 119 5.58 -24.71 -3.63
N ASN A 120 6.50 -24.47 -2.70
CA ASN A 120 7.05 -25.50 -1.83
C ASN A 120 6.18 -25.76 -0.57
N GLY A 121 5.21 -24.88 -0.28
CA GLY A 121 4.24 -25.01 0.81
C GLY A 121 4.84 -24.74 2.20
N ASN A 122 5.97 -24.05 2.30
CA ASN A 122 6.65 -23.80 3.56
C ASN A 122 6.09 -22.56 4.30
N GLY A 123 5.17 -21.80 3.69
CA GLY A 123 4.58 -20.58 4.22
C GLY A 123 5.44 -19.32 4.02
N ILE A 124 6.47 -19.39 3.19
CA ILE A 124 7.30 -18.30 2.70
C ILE A 124 6.99 -18.14 1.21
N TRP A 125 6.73 -16.91 0.78
CA TRP A 125 6.17 -16.63 -0.53
C TRP A 125 7.18 -15.89 -1.42
N GLY A 126 7.32 -16.35 -2.66
CA GLY A 126 8.17 -15.73 -3.67
C GLY A 126 9.65 -15.92 -3.41
N GLU A 127 10.04 -17.05 -2.82
CA GLU A 127 11.43 -17.44 -2.64
C GLU A 127 12.15 -17.67 -3.99
N PRO A 128 13.50 -17.74 -4.03
CA PRO A 128 14.21 -18.10 -5.25
C PRO A 128 13.70 -19.42 -5.84
N GLY A 129 13.25 -19.38 -7.10
CA GLY A 129 12.63 -20.54 -7.79
C GLY A 129 11.10 -20.54 -7.75
N GLU A 130 10.49 -19.62 -7.00
CA GLU A 130 9.06 -19.39 -6.93
C GLU A 130 8.64 -18.16 -7.75
N LEU A 131 7.32 -17.99 -7.94
CA LEU A 131 6.76 -16.84 -8.61
C LEU A 131 6.92 -15.59 -7.73
N ASN A 132 7.57 -14.58 -8.29
CA ASN A 132 7.63 -13.25 -7.72
C ASN A 132 7.63 -12.22 -8.86
N VAL A 133 6.45 -11.68 -9.18
CA VAL A 133 6.27 -10.84 -10.36
C VAL A 133 5.38 -9.62 -10.08
N ARG A 134 5.79 -8.47 -10.58
CA ARG A 134 4.96 -7.25 -10.58
C ARG A 134 3.95 -7.32 -11.73
N ILE A 135 2.75 -7.83 -11.47
CA ILE A 135 1.71 -7.94 -12.50
C ILE A 135 1.16 -6.57 -12.91
N VAL A 136 1.19 -5.60 -11.99
CA VAL A 136 0.95 -4.19 -12.30
C VAL A 136 2.19 -3.39 -11.91
N THR A 137 2.63 -2.52 -12.80
CA THR A 137 3.77 -1.63 -12.60
C THR A 137 3.41 -0.18 -12.87
N HIS A 138 4.15 0.73 -12.24
CA HIS A 138 4.07 2.18 -12.49
C HIS A 138 2.68 2.77 -12.21
N ILE A 139 1.98 2.27 -11.19
CA ILE A 139 0.92 3.05 -10.56
C ILE A 139 1.61 4.30 -9.99
N PRO A 140 1.11 5.52 -10.24
CA PRO A 140 1.75 6.71 -9.70
C PRO A 140 1.87 6.61 -8.18
N ALA A 141 3.07 6.89 -7.67
CA ALA A 141 3.43 6.80 -6.25
C ALA A 141 3.79 8.19 -5.70
N GLY A 142 3.57 8.43 -4.40
CA GLY A 142 3.79 9.73 -3.78
C GLY A 142 3.01 9.90 -2.48
N ASP A 143 2.36 11.05 -2.30
CA ASP A 143 1.37 11.25 -1.24
C ASP A 143 0.10 10.45 -1.57
N HIS A 144 -0.26 9.55 -0.66
CA HIS A 144 -1.29 8.52 -0.77
C HIS A 144 -1.05 7.43 -1.84
N ASN A 145 -0.65 6.24 -1.39
CA ASN A 145 -0.20 5.13 -2.23
C ASN A 145 -1.31 4.14 -2.61
N PRO A 146 -1.03 3.13 -3.46
CA PRO A 146 -1.86 1.94 -3.55
C PRO A 146 -2.02 1.31 -2.16
N ASP A 147 -3.27 1.23 -1.71
CA ASP A 147 -3.66 0.94 -0.35
C ASP A 147 -4.09 -0.55 -0.23
N GLN A 148 -5.19 -0.82 0.47
CA GLN A 148 -5.73 -2.14 0.72
C GLN A 148 -6.18 -2.86 -0.55
N LEU A 149 -5.94 -4.17 -0.54
CA LEU A 149 -6.41 -5.10 -1.54
C LEU A 149 -7.55 -5.95 -1.00
N LEU A 150 -8.50 -6.30 -1.86
CA LEU A 150 -9.53 -7.28 -1.55
C LEU A 150 -9.87 -8.09 -2.80
N VAL A 151 -10.15 -9.39 -2.63
CA VAL A 151 -10.60 -10.26 -3.73
C VAL A 151 -12.02 -10.74 -3.44
N GLN A 152 -12.88 -10.69 -4.45
CA GLN A 152 -14.19 -11.34 -4.45
C GLN A 152 -14.33 -12.19 -5.70
N GLY A 153 -14.51 -13.50 -5.51
CA GLY A 153 -14.49 -14.46 -6.61
C GLY A 153 -13.15 -14.43 -7.33
N LYS A 154 -13.14 -13.96 -8.57
CA LYS A 154 -11.92 -13.79 -9.40
C LYS A 154 -11.51 -12.33 -9.59
N THR A 155 -12.24 -11.39 -8.98
CA THR A 155 -12.01 -9.96 -9.13
C THR A 155 -11.15 -9.45 -7.99
N LEU A 156 -10.06 -8.77 -8.32
CA LEU A 156 -9.25 -8.01 -7.37
C LEU A 156 -9.70 -6.56 -7.37
N TYR A 157 -9.83 -5.98 -6.19
CA TYR A 157 -10.07 -4.56 -5.96
C TYR A 157 -8.91 -3.96 -5.19
N VAL A 158 -8.56 -2.72 -5.51
CA VAL A 158 -7.51 -1.96 -4.85
C VAL A 158 -7.96 -0.54 -4.62
N GLY A 159 -7.79 -0.05 -3.38
CA GLY A 159 -7.92 1.36 -3.07
C GLY A 159 -6.66 2.09 -3.53
N ILE A 160 -6.81 3.20 -4.26
CA ILE A 160 -5.69 4.05 -4.65
C ILE A 160 -6.03 5.48 -4.19
N GLY A 161 -5.28 5.98 -3.23
CA GLY A 161 -5.57 7.24 -2.56
C GLY A 161 -4.95 8.48 -3.20
N LEU A 162 -4.22 8.33 -4.31
CA LEU A 162 -3.31 9.32 -4.88
C LEU A 162 -3.90 10.72 -4.90
N ARG A 163 -3.19 11.70 -4.31
CA ARG A 163 -3.61 13.09 -4.37
C ARG A 163 -3.06 13.75 -5.63
N THR A 164 -3.88 13.89 -6.68
CA THR A 164 -3.58 14.85 -7.76
C THR A 164 -4.32 16.16 -7.55
N THR A 165 -3.60 17.28 -7.71
CA THR A 165 -4.17 18.62 -7.73
C THR A 165 -4.96 18.85 -9.03
N ASN A 166 -6.18 19.39 -8.90
CA ASN A 166 -7.19 19.50 -9.96
C ASN A 166 -6.83 20.44 -11.13
N GLY A 167 -7.14 20.01 -12.37
CA GLY A 167 -7.65 20.87 -13.46
C GLY A 167 -6.71 21.26 -14.62
N TYR A 168 -6.84 20.56 -15.76
CA TYR A 168 -6.41 20.93 -17.13
C TYR A 168 -4.90 20.88 -17.51
N SER A 169 -4.64 20.74 -18.82
CA SER A 169 -3.41 20.31 -19.50
C SER A 169 -2.21 21.29 -19.50
N GLY A 170 -0.98 20.77 -19.36
CA GLY A 170 0.31 21.50 -19.46
C GLY A 170 1.56 20.59 -19.36
N GLU A 171 2.77 21.11 -19.63
CA GLU A 171 4.06 20.37 -19.63
C GLU A 171 4.73 20.34 -18.23
N LEU A 172 5.39 19.24 -17.85
CA LEU A 172 5.87 19.04 -16.47
C LEU A 172 7.22 19.70 -16.14
N THR A 173 7.26 20.67 -15.21
CA THR A 173 8.52 21.36 -14.82
C THR A 173 9.05 21.09 -13.40
N GLY A 174 8.33 20.41 -12.51
CA GLY A 174 8.84 20.01 -11.17
C GLY A 174 7.78 19.60 -10.12
N SER A 175 8.20 19.00 -9.00
CA SER A 175 7.34 18.59 -7.86
C SER A 175 8.06 18.62 -6.50
N THR A 176 7.35 18.94 -5.41
CA THR A 176 7.80 18.74 -4.01
C THR A 176 6.61 18.33 -3.13
N ILE A 177 6.74 17.26 -2.35
CA ILE A 177 5.69 16.69 -1.48
C ILE A 177 6.20 16.71 -0.03
N ASP A 178 5.46 17.31 0.90
CA ASP A 178 5.74 17.28 2.35
C ASP A 178 4.44 17.44 3.18
N ASP A 179 4.14 16.45 4.04
CA ASP A 179 2.97 16.38 4.93
C ASP A 179 3.17 17.07 6.29
N PHE A 180 4.36 17.57 6.61
CA PHE A 180 4.68 18.11 7.94
C PHE A 180 4.71 19.65 8.01
N GLY A 181 3.98 20.31 7.13
CA GLY A 181 3.74 21.75 7.20
C GLY A 181 4.71 22.63 6.41
N GLY A 182 5.48 22.05 5.48
CA GLY A 182 6.34 22.78 4.55
C GLY A 182 5.79 22.80 3.12
N GLN A 183 4.88 23.72 2.79
CA GLN A 183 4.54 24.16 1.41
C GLN A 183 4.67 23.08 0.30
N GLY A 184 3.93 21.97 0.41
CA GLY A 184 3.86 20.96 -0.65
C GLY A 184 3.00 21.45 -1.81
N PHE A 185 3.63 21.97 -2.87
CA PHE A 185 2.98 22.34 -4.13
C PHE A 185 3.84 21.85 -5.30
N SER A 186 3.28 21.02 -6.18
CA SER A 186 3.80 20.88 -7.54
C SER A 186 3.53 22.19 -8.27
N TYR A 187 4.55 23.02 -8.42
CA TYR A 187 4.48 24.23 -9.21
C TYR A 187 4.89 23.92 -10.63
N GLY A 188 4.11 24.39 -11.59
CA GLY A 188 4.70 24.72 -12.88
C GLY A 188 5.08 26.21 -12.90
N GLY A 189 5.83 26.66 -13.90
CA GLY A 189 6.23 28.07 -14.09
C GLY A 189 5.09 29.12 -14.23
N GLN A 190 5.29 30.17 -15.02
CA GLN A 190 4.25 31.18 -15.26
C GLN A 190 3.17 30.63 -16.24
N GLY A 191 1.91 30.48 -15.78
CA GLY A 191 0.81 29.89 -16.57
C GLY A 191 0.55 28.40 -16.31
N ASN A 192 0.68 27.93 -15.06
CA ASN A 192 0.86 26.51 -14.79
C ASN A 192 -0.27 25.81 -14.03
N THR A 193 -0.68 24.67 -14.59
CA THR A 193 -1.77 23.78 -14.19
C THR A 193 -1.31 22.32 -14.29
N TRP A 194 -1.84 21.45 -13.41
CA TRP A 194 -1.64 19.99 -13.43
C TRP A 194 -2.99 19.28 -13.47
N GLY A 195 -3.03 18.16 -14.20
CA GLY A 195 -4.22 17.37 -14.47
C GLY A 195 -4.63 16.41 -13.34
N ASP A 196 -5.91 16.06 -13.36
CA ASP A 196 -6.51 15.05 -12.48
C ASP A 196 -6.06 13.66 -12.96
N SER A 197 -5.48 12.83 -12.08
CA SER A 197 -5.24 11.42 -12.44
C SER A 197 -6.54 10.64 -12.34
N ALA A 198 -6.69 9.63 -13.21
CA ALA A 198 -7.76 8.67 -13.09
C ALA A 198 -7.72 7.88 -11.77
N TYR A 199 -6.64 7.95 -10.99
CA TYR A 199 -6.46 7.23 -9.73
C TYR A 199 -6.60 8.11 -8.47
N ASN A 200 -7.14 9.32 -8.61
CA ASN A 200 -7.40 10.20 -7.48
C ASN A 200 -8.56 9.71 -6.63
N GLY A 201 -8.25 9.09 -5.49
CA GLY A 201 -9.25 8.55 -4.58
C GLY A 201 -10.17 7.56 -5.28
N THR A 202 -9.59 6.49 -5.81
CA THR A 202 -10.31 5.52 -6.63
C THR A 202 -10.32 4.14 -6.03
N ILE A 203 -11.36 3.39 -6.39
CA ILE A 203 -11.31 1.94 -6.35
C ILE A 203 -11.03 1.50 -7.78
N SER A 204 -9.94 0.79 -7.95
CA SER A 204 -9.56 0.14 -9.20
C SER A 204 -9.73 -1.36 -9.05
N TRP A 205 -9.82 -2.06 -10.18
CA TRP A 205 -10.02 -3.51 -10.18
C TRP A 205 -9.32 -4.22 -11.34
N ILE A 206 -9.11 -5.52 -11.16
CA ILE A 206 -8.85 -6.49 -12.22
C ILE A 206 -10.02 -7.48 -12.15
N GLN A 207 -10.87 -7.49 -13.18
CA GLN A 207 -12.10 -8.28 -13.18
C GLN A 207 -11.86 -9.79 -13.16
N ASP A 208 -10.78 -10.26 -13.79
CA ASP A 208 -10.43 -11.67 -13.89
C ASP A 208 -8.94 -11.92 -13.64
N LEU A 209 -8.59 -12.19 -12.38
CA LEU A 209 -7.24 -12.58 -11.98
C LEU A 209 -6.76 -13.88 -12.64
N ASN A 210 -7.66 -14.77 -13.07
CA ASN A 210 -7.28 -16.02 -13.73
C ASN A 210 -6.76 -15.79 -15.16
N ALA A 211 -7.08 -14.63 -15.75
CA ALA A 211 -6.64 -14.23 -17.08
C ALA A 211 -5.37 -13.35 -17.06
N VAL A 212 -4.80 -13.09 -15.88
CA VAL A 212 -3.54 -12.36 -15.71
C VAL A 212 -2.37 -13.33 -15.82
N THR A 213 -1.47 -13.10 -16.78
CA THR A 213 -0.28 -13.92 -16.97
C THR A 213 0.81 -13.62 -15.94
N ASP A 214 1.68 -14.60 -15.68
CA ASP A 214 2.79 -14.51 -14.72
C ASP A 214 4.02 -13.80 -15.33
N THR A 215 3.79 -12.61 -15.90
CA THR A 215 4.81 -11.79 -16.54
C THR A 215 4.70 -10.36 -16.05
N GLU A 216 5.82 -9.65 -16.01
CA GLU A 216 5.86 -8.27 -15.53
C GLU A 216 4.94 -7.34 -16.35
N GLY A 217 4.15 -6.52 -15.65
CA GLY A 217 3.19 -5.60 -16.25
C GLY A 217 2.04 -6.27 -17.02
N SER A 218 1.81 -7.58 -16.86
CA SER A 218 0.75 -8.31 -17.56
C SER A 218 -0.65 -7.74 -17.35
N ALA A 219 -0.90 -7.15 -16.19
CA ALA A 219 -2.15 -6.50 -15.83
C ALA A 219 -2.11 -4.96 -16.00
N ASN A 220 -1.06 -4.39 -16.60
CA ASN A 220 -1.08 -2.98 -16.96
C ASN A 220 -2.14 -2.72 -18.02
N ALA A 221 -2.98 -1.70 -17.80
CA ALA A 221 -3.97 -1.22 -18.76
C ALA A 221 -3.33 -0.82 -20.10
N TYR A 222 -2.09 -0.32 -20.08
CA TYR A 222 -1.34 0.10 -21.26
C TYR A 222 0.07 -0.50 -21.24
N ALA A 223 0.61 -0.80 -22.43
CA ALA A 223 1.90 -1.48 -22.59
C ALA A 223 3.12 -0.57 -22.36
N ASP A 224 2.92 0.74 -22.30
CA ASP A 224 3.98 1.74 -22.26
C ASP A 224 4.30 2.14 -20.79
N PRO A 225 5.58 2.13 -20.35
CA PRO A 225 6.01 2.61 -19.03
C PRO A 225 5.67 4.09 -18.76
N THR A 226 5.22 4.83 -19.77
CA THR A 226 4.63 6.15 -19.61
C THR A 226 3.22 6.12 -18.98
N LEU A 227 2.83 5.00 -18.34
CA LEU A 227 1.55 4.79 -17.64
C LEU A 227 1.19 5.99 -16.77
N THR A 228 2.10 6.49 -15.94
CA THR A 228 1.88 7.68 -15.10
C THR A 228 1.44 8.91 -15.90
N ARG A 229 2.01 9.14 -17.09
CA ARG A 229 1.62 10.27 -17.95
C ARG A 229 0.28 10.03 -18.63
N TYR A 230 0.02 8.81 -19.12
CA TYR A 230 -1.26 8.44 -19.73
C TYR A 230 -2.43 8.56 -18.73
N LEU A 231 -2.21 8.14 -17.48
CA LEU A 231 -3.18 8.17 -16.39
C LEU A 231 -3.52 9.59 -15.89
N VAL A 232 -2.65 10.55 -16.14
CA VAL A 232 -2.75 11.94 -15.66
C VAL A 232 -3.12 12.94 -16.77
N GLN A 233 -2.86 12.62 -18.05
CA GLN A 233 -2.84 13.64 -19.12
C GLN A 233 -3.62 13.31 -20.40
N GLN A 234 -4.18 12.11 -20.59
CA GLN A 234 -4.86 11.76 -21.84
C GLN A 234 -6.34 11.40 -21.66
N ASP A 235 -7.17 11.86 -22.60
CA ASP A 235 -8.60 11.54 -22.68
C ASP A 235 -8.89 10.06 -22.99
N ASP A 236 -7.85 9.25 -23.27
CA ASP A 236 -7.91 7.80 -23.36
C ASP A 236 -7.57 7.15 -22.01
N SER A 237 -8.41 7.46 -21.02
CA SER A 237 -8.22 7.10 -19.61
C SER A 237 -8.58 5.63 -19.32
N PRO A 238 -8.03 4.98 -18.27
CA PRO A 238 -8.35 3.61 -17.87
C PRO A 238 -9.83 3.29 -17.71
N TYR A 239 -10.73 4.29 -17.63
CA TYR A 239 -12.18 4.10 -17.72
C TYR A 239 -12.65 3.45 -19.04
N LYS A 240 -11.86 3.52 -20.11
CA LYS A 240 -12.22 3.02 -21.44
C LYS A 240 -11.68 1.62 -21.75
N VAL A 241 -10.78 1.10 -20.91
CA VAL A 241 -10.22 -0.24 -21.08
C VAL A 241 -11.27 -1.29 -20.69
N THR A 242 -11.57 -2.20 -21.61
CA THR A 242 -12.60 -3.24 -21.43
C THR A 242 -12.00 -4.63 -21.17
N SER A 243 -10.67 -4.77 -21.22
CA SER A 243 -9.98 -6.02 -20.95
C SER A 243 -10.12 -6.41 -19.48
N THR A 244 -10.64 -7.60 -19.23
CA THR A 244 -10.95 -8.11 -17.87
C THR A 244 -9.71 -8.40 -17.04
N ASN A 245 -8.56 -8.61 -17.67
CA ASN A 245 -7.29 -8.96 -17.03
C ASN A 245 -6.38 -7.74 -16.77
N LYS A 246 -6.91 -6.52 -16.90
CA LYS A 246 -6.15 -5.28 -16.71
C LYS A 246 -6.63 -4.52 -15.48
N LEU A 247 -5.72 -3.81 -14.82
CA LEU A 247 -6.05 -2.88 -13.76
C LEU A 247 -6.71 -1.65 -14.38
N ILE A 248 -8.00 -1.48 -14.12
CA ILE A 248 -8.79 -0.35 -14.63
C ILE A 248 -9.51 0.33 -13.47
N VAL A 249 -9.97 1.56 -13.66
CA VAL A 249 -10.73 2.29 -12.63
C VAL A 249 -12.16 1.78 -12.60
N HIS A 250 -12.61 1.29 -11.45
CA HIS A 250 -14.00 0.87 -11.24
C HIS A 250 -14.86 2.07 -10.81
N SER A 251 -14.40 2.83 -9.82
CA SER A 251 -15.10 4.00 -9.31
C SER A 251 -14.12 5.06 -8.82
N ALA A 252 -14.44 6.33 -9.04
CA ALA A 252 -13.61 7.46 -8.66
C ALA A 252 -14.33 8.44 -7.71
N GLY A 253 -13.57 9.31 -7.05
CA GLY A 253 -14.09 10.32 -6.13
C GLY A 253 -14.25 9.85 -4.68
N ALA A 254 -13.75 8.66 -4.34
CA ALA A 254 -13.61 8.20 -2.96
C ALA A 254 -12.45 8.96 -2.29
N ARG A 255 -12.73 10.01 -1.51
CA ARG A 255 -11.69 10.66 -0.71
C ARG A 255 -11.11 9.66 0.29
N ASN A 256 -9.86 9.27 0.08
CA ASN A 256 -9.07 8.44 0.99
C ASN A 256 -9.82 7.16 1.43
N PRO A 257 -9.95 6.14 0.57
CA PRO A 257 -10.63 4.91 0.94
C PRO A 257 -9.84 4.21 2.06
N TYR A 258 -10.22 4.43 3.31
CA TYR A 258 -9.65 3.79 4.51
C TYR A 258 -9.77 2.25 4.51
N GLY A 259 -10.49 1.71 3.53
CA GLY A 259 -10.52 0.30 3.21
C GLY A 259 -11.63 -0.06 2.26
N ILE A 260 -11.57 -1.30 1.77
CA ILE A 260 -12.63 -1.91 0.97
C ILE A 260 -13.23 -3.03 1.80
N CYS A 261 -14.55 -3.07 1.89
CA CYS A 261 -15.28 -4.19 2.46
C CYS A 261 -16.46 -4.54 1.56
N PHE A 262 -16.76 -5.83 1.45
CA PHE A 262 -17.99 -6.30 0.83
C PHE A 262 -19.02 -6.60 1.92
N ASP A 263 -20.27 -6.23 1.66
CA ASP A 263 -21.37 -6.73 2.47
C ASP A 263 -21.56 -8.23 2.23
N LEU A 264 -21.92 -8.97 3.27
CA LEU A 264 -22.00 -10.45 3.26
C LEU A 264 -23.24 -10.99 2.53
N TYR A 265 -24.00 -10.15 1.82
CA TYR A 265 -25.18 -10.58 1.07
C TYR A 265 -24.80 -11.04 -0.35
N GLN A 266 -24.32 -12.27 -0.46
CA GLN A 266 -24.42 -13.09 -1.67
C GLN A 266 -24.83 -14.52 -1.33
#